data_AF-A0A2J8J7P6-F1
#
_entry.id   AF-A0A2J8J7P6-F1
#
_cell.length_a   1.000
_cell.length_b   1.000
_cell.length_c   1.000
_cell.angle_alpha   90.00
_cell.angle_beta   90.00
_cell.angle_gamma   90.00
#
_symmetry.space_group_name_H-M   'P 1'
#
loop_
_entity.id
_entity.type
_entity.pdbx_description
1 polymer ?
#
loop_
_entity_poly.entity_id
_entity_poly.type
_entity_poly.pdbx_seq_one_letter_code
_entity_poly.pdbx_strand_id
1 'polypeptide(L)'
;MARGSAVAWAALGPLLWGCALGLQGGMLYPQESPSRECKELDGLWSFRADFSDNRRRGFEEQWYRRPLWESGPTMDMPVPSSFNDISQDWRLRHFVGWVWYEREVILPERWTQDLRTRVVLRIGSAHSYAIVGW
;
A
#
# COMPACT_ATOMS: atom_id res chain seq x y z
N MET A 1 45.46 20.53 45.72
CA MET A 1 44.08 20.06 45.99
C MET A 1 43.19 21.30 45.90
N ALA A 2 42.21 21.46 45.01
CA ALA A 2 41.38 20.50 44.30
C ALA A 2 41.14 20.95 42.84
N ARG A 3 40.99 19.99 41.94
CA ARG A 3 40.62 20.19 40.52
C ARG A 3 39.10 20.44 40.45
N GLY A 4 38.70 21.64 40.05
CA GLY A 4 37.31 22.00 39.77
C GLY A 4 36.97 21.78 38.31
N SER A 5 35.92 21.00 38.07
CA SER A 5 35.42 20.44 36.81
C SER A 5 35.27 21.43 35.63
N ALA A 6 36.09 21.24 34.59
CA ALA A 6 35.82 21.71 33.24
C ALA A 6 35.16 20.60 32.41
N VAL A 7 33.95 20.17 32.79
CA VAL A 7 33.18 19.19 32.00
C VAL A 7 31.69 19.50 32.17
N ALA A 8 31.16 20.44 31.40
CA ALA A 8 29.70 20.65 31.38
C ALA A 8 29.13 21.31 30.10
N TRP A 9 29.91 21.46 29.02
CA TRP A 9 29.40 22.15 27.81
C TRP A 9 29.63 21.42 26.48
N ALA A 10 30.14 20.17 26.50
CA ALA A 10 30.48 19.45 25.26
C ALA A 10 29.56 18.24 24.94
N ALA A 11 28.37 18.15 25.55
CA ALA A 11 27.52 16.96 25.38
C ALA A 11 26.04 17.24 25.07
N LEU A 12 25.66 18.47 24.74
CA LEU A 12 24.26 18.81 24.38
C LEU A 12 24.08 19.23 22.91
N GLY A 13 25.15 19.26 22.12
CA GLY A 13 25.11 19.57 20.68
C GLY A 13 24.55 18.46 19.77
N PRO A 14 24.78 17.16 20.01
CA PRO A 14 24.36 16.13 19.04
C PRO A 14 22.93 15.61 19.22
N LEU A 15 22.26 15.89 20.34
CA LEU A 15 20.96 15.28 20.70
C LEU A 15 19.75 15.92 20.01
N LEU A 16 19.92 17.04 19.30
CA LEU A 16 18.85 17.73 18.59
C LEU A 16 18.91 17.59 17.06
N TRP A 17 19.88 16.86 16.51
CA TRP A 17 20.03 16.67 15.05
C TRP A 17 19.41 15.36 14.52
N GLY A 18 18.77 14.57 15.40
CA GLY A 18 18.45 13.16 15.13
C GLY A 18 16.99 12.82 14.85
N CYS A 19 16.09 13.79 14.61
CA CYS A 19 14.67 13.48 14.40
C CYS A 19 14.02 14.27 13.25
N ALA A 20 14.76 14.50 12.16
CA ALA A 20 14.11 14.60 10.87
C ALA A 20 14.08 13.18 10.28
N LEU A 21 13.13 12.36 10.72
CA LEU A 21 12.61 11.27 9.88
C LEU A 21 11.83 11.92 8.73
N GLY A 22 12.53 12.70 7.90
CA GLY A 22 12.03 13.16 6.63
C GLY A 22 11.84 11.90 5.79
N LEU A 23 10.61 11.67 5.35
CA LEU A 23 10.27 10.65 4.37
C LEU A 23 11.34 10.65 3.26
N GLN A 24 12.07 9.55 3.07
CA GLN A 24 12.94 9.39 1.91
C GLN A 24 12.07 9.26 0.65
N GLY A 25 11.71 10.40 0.07
CA GLY A 25 11.01 10.49 -1.21
C GLY A 25 9.93 11.59 -1.25
N GLY A 26 9.86 12.31 -2.38
CA GLY A 26 8.78 13.25 -2.64
C GLY A 26 7.51 12.55 -3.17
N MET A 27 6.33 13.05 -2.81
CA MET A 27 5.03 12.50 -3.20
C MET A 27 4.28 13.42 -4.19
N LEU A 28 4.96 13.83 -5.27
CA LEU A 28 4.33 14.65 -6.32
C LEU A 28 3.17 13.90 -6.96
N TYR A 29 2.12 14.62 -7.37
CA TYR A 29 1.00 14.02 -8.09
C TYR A 29 1.47 13.50 -9.47
N PRO A 30 1.08 12.29 -9.91
CA PRO A 30 1.44 11.77 -11.23
C PRO A 30 0.83 12.63 -12.33
N GLN A 31 1.64 12.97 -13.33
CA GLN A 31 1.21 13.74 -14.49
C GLN A 31 1.96 13.22 -15.72
N GLU A 32 1.25 13.15 -16.84
CA GLU A 32 1.87 12.83 -18.12
C GLU A 32 2.80 13.95 -18.57
N SER A 33 3.91 13.58 -19.20
CA SER A 33 4.91 14.51 -19.75
C SER A 33 5.75 13.78 -20.81
N PRO A 34 6.63 14.47 -21.55
CA PRO A 34 7.55 13.80 -22.48
C PRO A 34 8.44 12.71 -21.82
N SER A 35 8.58 12.73 -20.49
CA SER A 35 9.40 11.78 -19.72
C SER A 35 8.59 10.84 -18.82
N ARG A 36 7.25 10.97 -18.79
CA ARG A 36 6.38 10.25 -17.85
C ARG A 36 5.07 9.85 -18.50
N GLU A 37 4.68 8.61 -18.28
CA GLU A 37 3.39 8.08 -18.69
C GLU A 37 2.59 7.67 -17.46
N CYS A 38 1.26 7.81 -17.53
CA CYS A 38 0.36 7.39 -16.47
C CYS A 38 -0.61 6.35 -17.03
N LYS A 39 -0.80 5.25 -16.30
CA LYS A 39 -1.80 4.23 -16.61
C LYS A 39 -2.74 4.11 -15.42
N GLU A 40 -4.00 4.49 -15.61
CA GLU A 40 -5.03 4.32 -14.60
C GLU A 40 -5.39 2.84 -14.44
N LEU A 41 -5.56 2.43 -13.19
CA LEU A 41 -5.95 1.07 -12.83
C LEU A 41 -7.40 0.99 -12.33
N ASP A 42 -8.18 2.02 -12.64
CA ASP A 42 -9.59 2.13 -12.26
C ASP A 42 -10.47 1.11 -13.00
N GLY A 43 -11.65 0.86 -12.46
CA GLY A 43 -12.62 -0.11 -12.96
C GLY A 43 -12.85 -1.24 -11.97
N LEU A 44 -13.19 -2.43 -12.47
CA LEU A 44 -13.49 -3.58 -11.61
C LEU A 44 -12.22 -4.28 -11.14
N TRP A 45 -12.21 -4.68 -9.88
CA TRP A 45 -11.17 -5.46 -9.22
C TRP A 45 -11.81 -6.69 -8.59
N SER A 46 -11.11 -7.82 -8.60
CA SER A 46 -11.51 -8.99 -7.83
C SER A 46 -11.39 -8.67 -6.34
N PHE A 47 -12.47 -8.94 -5.60
CA PHE A 47 -12.58 -8.57 -4.20
C PHE A 47 -12.99 -9.77 -3.35
N ARG A 48 -12.41 -9.83 -2.14
CA ARG A 48 -12.79 -10.80 -1.11
C ARG A 48 -12.58 -10.23 0.28
N ALA A 49 -13.60 -10.32 1.14
CA ALA A 49 -13.46 -10.05 2.57
C ALA A 49 -13.13 -11.34 3.34
N ASP A 50 -12.19 -11.28 4.29
CA ASP A 50 -11.85 -12.43 5.13
C ASP A 50 -12.83 -12.56 6.31
N PHE A 51 -13.89 -13.33 6.08
CA PHE A 51 -14.91 -13.60 7.10
C PHE A 51 -14.54 -14.70 8.11
N SER A 52 -13.31 -15.22 8.12
CA SER A 52 -12.84 -16.14 9.16
C SER A 52 -12.92 -15.51 10.55
N ASP A 53 -13.08 -16.33 11.59
CA ASP A 53 -13.29 -15.86 12.97
C ASP A 53 -12.12 -15.01 13.47
N ASN A 54 -10.89 -15.37 13.11
CA ASN A 54 -9.68 -14.64 13.48
C ASN A 54 -9.28 -13.53 12.49
N ARG A 55 -10.00 -13.41 11.35
CA ARG A 55 -9.74 -12.45 10.25
C ARG A 55 -8.36 -12.60 9.60
N ARG A 56 -7.72 -13.77 9.72
CA ARG A 56 -6.33 -14.00 9.29
C ARG A 56 -6.17 -15.15 8.30
N ARG A 57 -7.25 -15.83 7.93
CA ARG A 57 -7.22 -16.94 6.97
C ARG A 57 -6.51 -16.54 5.68
N GLY A 58 -6.71 -15.33 5.17
CA GLY A 58 -6.03 -14.89 3.94
C GLY A 58 -4.50 -14.81 4.06
N PHE A 59 -3.98 -14.54 5.26
CA PHE A 59 -2.54 -14.60 5.51
C PHE A 59 -2.06 -16.02 5.79
N GLU A 60 -2.83 -16.80 6.56
CA GLU A 60 -2.51 -18.19 6.93
C GLU A 60 -2.44 -19.09 5.70
N GLU A 61 -3.38 -18.95 4.77
CA GLU A 61 -3.44 -19.67 3.50
C GLU A 61 -2.70 -18.96 2.37
N GLN A 62 -2.14 -17.78 2.63
CA GLN A 62 -1.33 -17.00 1.70
C GLN A 62 -2.06 -16.72 0.37
N TRP A 63 -3.28 -16.18 0.44
CA TRP A 63 -4.13 -15.91 -0.73
C TRP A 63 -3.43 -15.06 -1.81
N TYR A 64 -2.43 -14.25 -1.44
CA TYR A 64 -1.63 -13.43 -2.35
C TYR A 64 -0.62 -14.20 -3.21
N ARG A 65 -0.42 -15.51 -3.01
CA ARG A 65 0.56 -16.30 -3.78
C ARG A 65 0.07 -16.78 -5.14
N ARG A 66 -1.23 -16.72 -5.37
CA ARG A 66 -1.91 -17.14 -6.60
C ARG A 66 -3.08 -16.22 -6.85
N PRO A 67 -3.67 -16.23 -8.06
CA PRO A 67 -4.89 -15.47 -8.31
C PRO A 67 -5.97 -15.73 -7.25
N LEU A 68 -6.62 -14.66 -6.77
CA LEU A 68 -7.51 -14.68 -5.62
C LEU A 68 -8.67 -15.66 -5.79
N TRP A 69 -9.15 -15.84 -7.03
CA TRP A 69 -10.21 -16.77 -7.38
C TRP A 69 -9.84 -18.24 -7.13
N GLU A 70 -8.55 -18.62 -7.14
CA GLU A 70 -8.10 -19.97 -6.78
C GLU A 70 -8.25 -20.26 -5.29
N SER A 71 -8.22 -19.23 -4.46
CA SER A 71 -8.35 -19.37 -3.00
C SER A 71 -9.82 -19.45 -2.53
N GLY A 72 -10.79 -19.18 -3.42
CA GLY A 72 -12.22 -19.20 -3.13
C GLY A 72 -13.02 -18.16 -3.93
N PRO A 73 -14.34 -18.07 -3.70
CA PRO A 73 -15.20 -17.14 -4.42
C PRO A 73 -14.79 -15.67 -4.23
N THR A 74 -14.79 -14.93 -5.33
CA THR A 74 -14.54 -13.49 -5.40
C THR A 74 -15.79 -12.77 -5.92
N MET A 75 -15.82 -11.44 -5.76
CA MET A 75 -16.82 -10.57 -6.35
C MET A 75 -16.14 -9.38 -7.03
N ASP A 76 -16.81 -8.77 -8.01
CA ASP A 76 -16.31 -7.55 -8.63
C ASP A 76 -16.57 -6.34 -7.75
N MET A 77 -15.54 -5.55 -7.49
CA MET A 77 -15.62 -4.31 -6.72
C MET A 77 -15.08 -3.14 -7.54
N PRO A 78 -15.84 -2.04 -7.71
CA PRO A 78 -15.36 -0.88 -8.44
C PRO A 78 -14.28 -0.13 -7.64
N VAL A 79 -13.28 0.36 -8.36
CA VAL A 79 -12.24 1.28 -7.87
C VAL A 79 -12.23 2.50 -8.81
N PRO A 80 -12.33 3.73 -8.30
CA PRO A 80 -12.42 4.10 -6.89
C PRO A 80 -13.83 3.92 -6.31
N SER A 81 -13.94 3.22 -5.18
CA SER A 81 -15.17 3.17 -4.38
C SER A 81 -14.90 2.62 -2.99
N SER A 82 -15.78 2.94 -2.03
CA SER A 82 -15.89 2.17 -0.80
C SER A 82 -16.70 0.90 -1.05
N PHE A 83 -16.31 -0.23 -0.46
CA PHE A 83 -17.03 -1.50 -0.65
C PHE A 83 -18.34 -1.59 0.16
N ASN A 84 -18.49 -0.78 1.21
CA ASN A 84 -19.52 -0.98 2.24
C ASN A 84 -20.96 -0.95 1.70
N ASP A 85 -21.24 -0.15 0.66
CA ASP A 85 -22.59 0.06 0.13
C ASP A 85 -22.74 -0.42 -1.33
N ILE A 86 -21.78 -1.19 -1.85
CA ILE A 86 -21.82 -1.73 -3.23
C ILE A 86 -22.65 -3.00 -3.31
N SER A 87 -22.44 -3.92 -2.38
CA SER A 87 -23.20 -5.17 -2.32
C SER A 87 -24.46 -5.02 -1.45
N GLN A 88 -25.39 -5.97 -1.58
CA GLN A 88 -26.55 -6.07 -0.69
C GLN A 88 -26.26 -6.90 0.57
N ASP A 89 -24.99 -7.27 0.82
CA ASP A 89 -24.60 -8.07 1.98
C ASP A 89 -24.38 -7.17 3.20
N TRP A 90 -25.30 -7.25 4.16
CA TRP A 90 -25.23 -6.52 5.43
C TRP A 90 -23.95 -6.82 6.22
N ARG A 91 -23.39 -8.04 6.07
CA ARG A 91 -22.16 -8.44 6.75
C ARG A 91 -20.97 -7.65 6.22
N LEU A 92 -20.97 -7.35 4.92
CA LEU A 92 -19.92 -6.59 4.26
C LEU A 92 -20.00 -5.10 4.64
N ARG A 93 -21.21 -4.55 4.73
CA ARG A 93 -21.44 -3.16 5.14
C ARG A 93 -20.83 -2.83 6.50
N HIS A 94 -20.96 -3.74 7.46
CA HIS A 94 -20.46 -3.59 8.82
C HIS A 94 -19.16 -4.38 9.08
N PHE A 95 -18.48 -4.82 8.02
CA PHE A 95 -17.30 -5.66 8.15
C PHE A 95 -16.12 -4.92 8.77
N VAL A 96 -15.46 -5.57 9.73
CA VAL A 96 -14.19 -5.15 10.31
C VAL A 96 -13.20 -6.31 10.18
N GLY A 97 -12.12 -6.07 9.47
CA GLY A 97 -11.10 -7.06 9.18
C GLY A 97 -10.39 -6.75 7.87
N TRP A 98 -9.76 -7.78 7.30
CA TRP A 98 -9.01 -7.67 6.07
C TRP A 98 -9.89 -7.88 4.84
N VAL A 99 -9.74 -6.96 3.88
CA VAL A 99 -10.30 -7.08 2.55
C VAL A 99 -9.15 -7.17 1.54
N TRP A 100 -9.35 -8.00 0.53
CA TRP A 100 -8.38 -8.29 -0.51
C TRP A 100 -8.92 -7.72 -1.82
N TYR A 101 -8.09 -6.96 -2.51
CA TYR A 101 -8.34 -6.45 -3.85
C TYR A 101 -7.25 -6.99 -4.77
N GLU A 102 -7.64 -7.54 -5.91
CA GLU A 102 -6.72 -8.06 -6.93
C GLU A 102 -7.11 -7.54 -8.31
N ARG A 103 -6.11 -7.18 -9.11
CA ARG A 103 -6.28 -6.86 -10.52
C ARG A 103 -5.05 -7.22 -11.31
N GLU A 104 -5.27 -7.96 -12.40
CA GLU A 104 -4.23 -8.20 -13.41
C GLU A 104 -4.20 -7.05 -14.42
N VAL A 105 -3.00 -6.65 -14.81
CA VAL A 105 -2.78 -5.53 -15.72
C VAL A 105 -1.73 -5.90 -16.74
N ILE A 106 -2.05 -5.73 -18.01
CA ILE A 106 -1.07 -5.82 -19.09
C ILE A 106 -0.32 -4.49 -19.17
N LEU A 107 0.99 -4.55 -18.95
CA LEU A 107 1.87 -3.40 -19.07
C LEU A 107 2.36 -3.26 -20.53
N PRO A 108 2.57 -2.04 -21.03
CA PRO A 108 3.27 -1.85 -22.29
C PRO A 108 4.66 -2.47 -22.23
N GLU A 109 5.05 -3.22 -23.26
CA GLU A 109 6.34 -3.94 -23.33
C GLU A 109 7.55 -3.04 -23.04
N ARG A 110 7.50 -1.77 -23.49
CA ARG A 110 8.56 -0.78 -23.22
C ARG A 110 8.81 -0.54 -21.72
N TRP A 111 7.78 -0.69 -20.86
CA TRP A 111 7.92 -0.49 -19.41
C TRP A 111 8.76 -1.59 -18.74
N THR A 112 8.77 -2.80 -19.33
CA THR A 112 9.48 -3.96 -18.77
C THR A 112 10.81 -4.24 -19.46
N GLN A 113 10.97 -3.86 -20.74
CA GLN A 113 12.20 -4.08 -21.49
C GLN A 113 13.22 -2.95 -21.36
N ASP A 114 12.79 -1.69 -21.26
CA ASP A 114 13.72 -0.56 -21.11
C ASP A 114 14.13 -0.40 -19.64
N LEU A 115 15.37 -0.78 -19.33
CA LEU A 115 15.96 -0.66 -18.00
C LEU A 115 16.08 0.79 -17.49
N ARG A 116 15.94 1.79 -18.36
CA ARG A 116 15.91 3.21 -17.97
C ARG A 116 14.54 3.64 -17.46
N THR A 117 13.49 2.87 -17.76
CA THR A 117 12.12 3.18 -17.35
C THR A 117 11.90 2.72 -15.91
N ARG A 118 11.61 3.69 -15.02
CA ARG A 118 11.21 3.39 -13.64
C ARG A 118 9.70 3.23 -13.56
N VAL A 119 9.25 2.01 -13.28
CA VAL A 119 7.83 1.72 -13.02
C VAL A 119 7.52 1.98 -11.54
N VAL A 120 6.45 2.71 -11.27
CA VAL A 120 6.00 3.04 -9.91
C VAL A 120 4.51 2.78 -9.80
N LEU A 121 4.09 1.97 -8.82
CA LEU A 121 2.69 1.83 -8.43
C LEU A 121 2.35 2.90 -7.38
N ARG A 122 1.29 3.68 -7.63
CA ARG A 122 0.77 4.66 -6.67
C ARG A 122 -0.64 4.27 -6.25
N ILE A 123 -0.85 4.16 -4.95
CA ILE A 123 -2.18 4.01 -4.34
C ILE A 123 -2.59 5.38 -3.79
N GLY A 124 -3.74 5.91 -4.24
CA GLY A 124 -4.22 7.23 -3.82
C GLY A 124 -4.52 7.28 -2.31
N SER A 125 -5.21 6.26 -1.80
CA SER A 125 -5.52 6.09 -0.39
C SER A 125 -5.89 4.65 -0.09
N ALA A 126 -5.65 4.21 1.14
CA ALA A 126 -6.15 2.96 1.69
C ALA A 126 -6.50 3.14 3.18
N HIS A 127 -7.36 2.30 3.72
CA HIS A 127 -7.87 2.46 5.08
C HIS A 127 -6.97 1.81 6.14
N SER A 128 -6.59 2.56 7.18
CA SER A 128 -5.82 2.14 8.36
C SER A 128 -4.44 1.52 8.09
N TYR A 129 -4.40 0.35 7.45
CA TYR A 129 -3.18 -0.36 7.10
C TYR A 129 -3.37 -1.15 5.81
N ALA A 130 -2.40 -1.08 4.91
CA ALA A 130 -2.45 -1.73 3.60
C ALA A 130 -1.13 -2.43 3.30
N ILE A 131 -1.24 -3.61 2.69
CA ILE A 131 -0.13 -4.39 2.17
C ILE A 131 -0.35 -4.49 0.66
N VAL A 132 0.70 -4.20 -0.11
CA VAL A 132 0.69 -4.32 -1.57
C VAL A 132 1.66 -5.43 -1.94
N GLY A 133 1.14 -6.45 -2.65
CA GLY A 133 1.91 -7.59 -3.14
C GLY A 133 1.80 -7.71 -4.65
N TRP A 134 2.70 -8.49 -5.24
CA TRP A 134 2.76 -8.86 -6.65
C TRP A 134 3.10 -10.35 -6.78
#